data_AF-A0A167A3K8-F1
#
_entry.id   AF-A0A167A3K8-F1
#
_cell.length_a   1.000
_cell.length_b   1.000
_cell.length_c   1.000
_cell.angle_alpha   90.00
_cell.angle_beta   90.00
_cell.angle_gamma   90.00
#
_symmetry.space_group_name_H-M   'P 1'
#
loop_
_entity.id
_entity.type
_entity.pdbx_description
1 polymer ?
#
loop_
_entity_poly.entity_id
_entity_poly.type
_entity_poly.pdbx_seq_one_letter_code
_entity_poly.pdbx_strand_id
1 'polypeptide(L)'
;MALVSQPPWIQNSTVRNNILFGSVYDETRYRNAVSGCCLERDFSVLPNGDQTIAGLNGAVLSGGQKWRVALARELYSAAEILILDDVLSAVDTRVARQVFDHGIMGDLAKRRTIILVTHNPDAYLASAEYHVTIENGHVSGKSVSRTLPGSKMPEPSLPPDPSPEVISNEEEQPRQPEHPKERVESRQRVGIVGRTGSGKTTLTNAILRFIDVAQGQIIIDGVNVSTLKLNILRKAITLIPQDPFLSSRTLRSNVNLSGTKSDSLVLEVLRRVHLIPTAATKDVRNHTSEFFHLDMEIKPGGVNLSYGQRQLLCLARALLDRCPILILDEATSGVDDATDTAVQRVLREQFSHATILVVAHRLLTVADFDSILVMRDGNVAEIGPPRALTAKRGLFWDMVQQTGDCERVMQAMRKD
;
A
#
# COMPACT_ATOMS: atom_id res chain seq x y z
N MET A 1 -8.70 -15.18 23.97
CA MET A 1 -8.62 -13.92 23.21
C MET A 1 -7.79 -14.18 21.98
N ALA A 2 -8.21 -13.65 20.84
CA ALA A 2 -7.65 -13.86 19.52
C ALA A 2 -7.42 -12.49 18.86
N LEU A 3 -6.30 -12.33 18.15
CA LEU A 3 -5.88 -11.04 17.59
C LEU A 3 -5.42 -11.24 16.15
N VAL A 4 -6.00 -10.46 15.23
CA VAL A 4 -5.39 -10.24 13.93
C VAL A 4 -4.47 -9.02 14.03
N SER A 5 -3.15 -9.25 13.99
CA SER A 5 -2.15 -8.18 14.04
C SER A 5 -1.97 -7.52 12.67
N GLN A 6 -1.56 -6.25 12.67
CA GLN A 6 -1.03 -5.56 11.50
C GLN A 6 0.52 -5.54 11.53
N PRO A 7 1.23 -6.13 10.55
CA PRO A 7 0.73 -6.91 9.42
C PRO A 7 0.32 -8.36 9.81
N PRO A 8 -0.51 -9.04 9.01
CA PRO A 8 -0.99 -10.39 9.30
C PRO A 8 0.15 -11.41 9.22
N TRP A 9 0.35 -12.15 10.30
CA TRP A 9 1.42 -13.13 10.39
C TRP A 9 0.99 -14.52 9.87
N ILE A 10 1.74 -15.03 8.89
CA ILE A 10 1.53 -16.33 8.26
C ILE A 10 2.74 -17.23 8.52
N GLN A 11 2.49 -18.39 9.12
CA GLN A 11 3.50 -19.41 9.40
C GLN A 11 3.93 -20.09 8.09
N ASN A 12 5.20 -20.47 8.00
CA ASN A 12 5.72 -21.30 6.91
C ASN A 12 5.19 -22.75 7.02
N SER A 13 3.92 -22.93 6.69
CA SER A 13 3.16 -24.19 6.70
C SER A 13 2.08 -24.12 5.61
N THR A 14 1.23 -25.14 5.51
CA THR A 14 0.10 -25.12 4.58
C THR A 14 -0.88 -24.00 4.93
N VAL A 15 -1.66 -23.51 3.96
CA VAL A 15 -2.73 -22.54 4.20
C VAL A 15 -3.77 -23.09 5.20
N ARG A 16 -4.10 -24.38 5.10
CA ARG A 16 -4.95 -25.07 6.08
C ARG A 16 -4.36 -25.00 7.48
N ASN A 17 -3.10 -25.35 7.67
CA ASN A 17 -2.47 -25.30 9.00
C ASN A 17 -2.36 -23.88 9.53
N ASN A 18 -2.25 -22.89 8.66
CA ASN A 18 -2.34 -21.50 9.05
C ASN A 18 -3.73 -21.12 9.57
N ILE A 19 -4.81 -21.70 9.06
CA ILE A 19 -6.17 -21.45 9.57
C ILE A 19 -6.43 -22.25 10.85
N LEU A 20 -6.02 -23.53 10.90
CA LEU A 20 -6.21 -24.39 12.07
C LEU A 20 -5.38 -23.93 13.28
N PHE A 21 -4.15 -23.51 13.01
CA PHE A 21 -3.22 -22.95 13.98
C PHE A 21 -3.07 -23.80 15.25
N GLY A 22 -2.91 -25.12 15.06
CA GLY A 22 -2.77 -26.10 16.14
C GLY A 22 -4.09 -26.64 16.69
N SER A 23 -5.24 -26.11 16.26
CA SER A 23 -6.55 -26.65 16.60
C SER A 23 -6.87 -27.93 15.81
N VAL A 24 -7.69 -28.80 16.38
CA VAL A 24 -8.19 -30.01 15.70
C VAL A 24 -9.00 -29.61 14.48
N TYR A 25 -8.84 -30.33 13.37
CA TYR A 25 -9.59 -30.10 12.14
C TYR A 25 -11.05 -30.56 12.31
N ASP A 26 -11.98 -29.60 12.22
CA ASP A 26 -13.42 -29.79 12.12
C ASP A 26 -13.84 -29.28 10.75
N GLU A 27 -14.34 -30.19 9.91
CA GLU A 27 -14.65 -29.89 8.53
C GLU A 27 -15.76 -28.83 8.38
N THR A 28 -16.79 -28.88 9.22
CA THR A 28 -17.93 -27.96 9.12
C THR A 28 -17.49 -26.56 9.53
N ARG A 29 -16.80 -26.44 10.66
CA ARG A 29 -16.26 -25.18 11.16
C ARG A 29 -15.23 -24.59 10.20
N TYR A 30 -14.38 -25.45 9.62
CA TYR A 30 -13.35 -25.03 8.67
C TYR A 30 -13.98 -24.45 7.40
N ARG A 31 -14.96 -25.15 6.80
CA ARG A 31 -15.71 -24.64 5.64
C ARG A 31 -16.40 -23.32 5.94
N ASN A 32 -17.02 -23.18 7.11
CA ASN A 32 -17.67 -21.93 7.52
C ASN A 32 -16.66 -20.79 7.66
N ALA A 33 -15.46 -21.04 8.19
CA ALA A 33 -14.41 -20.02 8.32
C ALA A 33 -13.84 -19.62 6.95
N VAL A 34 -13.62 -20.59 6.06
CA VAL A 34 -13.16 -20.36 4.69
C VAL A 34 -14.18 -19.54 3.91
N SER A 35 -15.46 -19.89 4.02
CA SER A 35 -16.55 -19.23 3.30
C SER A 35 -16.86 -17.84 3.82
N GLY A 36 -16.92 -17.69 5.15
CA GLY A 36 -17.07 -16.38 5.79
C GLY A 36 -15.92 -15.43 5.46
N CYS A 37 -14.74 -15.96 5.13
CA CYS A 37 -13.59 -15.18 4.66
C CYS A 37 -13.46 -15.11 3.13
N CYS A 38 -14.36 -15.68 2.33
CA CYS A 38 -14.29 -15.69 0.86
C CYS A 38 -13.00 -16.29 0.26
N LEU A 39 -12.47 -17.35 0.90
CA LEU A 39 -11.20 -17.99 0.52
C LEU A 39 -11.35 -19.11 -0.54
N GLU A 40 -12.57 -19.51 -0.92
CA GLU A 40 -12.79 -20.63 -1.83
C GLU A 40 -12.18 -20.39 -3.21
N ARG A 41 -12.38 -19.18 -3.75
CA ARG A 41 -11.77 -18.78 -5.03
C ARG A 41 -10.25 -18.71 -4.92
N ASP A 42 -9.73 -18.22 -3.79
CA ASP A 42 -8.29 -18.19 -3.55
C ASP A 42 -7.70 -19.60 -3.57
N PHE A 43 -8.38 -20.58 -2.96
CA PHE A 43 -7.90 -21.96 -2.97
C PHE A 43 -7.98 -22.59 -4.37
N SER A 44 -8.98 -22.24 -5.18
CA SER A 44 -9.11 -22.78 -6.54
C SER A 44 -7.94 -22.43 -7.48
N VAL A 45 -7.24 -21.31 -7.20
CA VAL A 45 -6.10 -20.85 -8.00
C VAL A 45 -4.75 -21.27 -7.41
N LEU A 46 -4.72 -21.81 -6.19
CA LEU A 46 -3.50 -22.29 -5.57
C LEU A 46 -3.15 -23.71 -6.06
N PRO A 47 -1.86 -24.02 -6.32
CA PRO A 47 -1.44 -25.29 -6.91
C PRO A 47 -1.97 -26.56 -6.21
N ASN A 48 -2.11 -26.51 -4.88
CA ASN A 48 -2.64 -27.60 -4.06
C ASN A 48 -3.79 -27.15 -3.16
N GLY A 49 -4.55 -26.13 -3.58
CA GLY A 49 -5.62 -25.56 -2.76
C GLY A 49 -5.12 -25.11 -1.38
N ASP A 50 -5.85 -25.49 -0.34
CA ASP A 50 -5.50 -25.18 1.05
C ASP A 50 -4.27 -25.96 1.58
N GLN A 51 -3.82 -27.01 0.88
CA GLN A 51 -2.57 -27.72 1.17
C GLN A 51 -1.33 -27.01 0.62
N THR A 52 -1.50 -25.93 -0.13
CA THR A 52 -0.38 -25.15 -0.63
C THR A 52 0.43 -24.59 0.52
N ILE A 53 1.75 -24.75 0.46
CA ILE A 53 2.68 -24.18 1.44
C ILE A 53 2.75 -22.67 1.22
N ALA A 54 2.39 -21.89 2.23
CA ALA A 54 2.31 -20.43 2.12
C ALA A 54 3.69 -19.76 1.94
N GLY A 55 4.77 -20.44 2.36
CA GLY A 55 6.14 -19.93 2.34
C GLY A 55 6.44 -19.01 3.52
N LEU A 56 7.70 -18.56 3.64
CA LEU A 56 8.12 -17.64 4.69
C LEU A 56 7.29 -16.35 4.63
N ASN A 57 6.62 -15.99 5.73
CA ASN A 57 5.70 -14.85 5.82
C ASN A 57 4.59 -14.85 4.75
N GLY A 58 4.17 -16.03 4.29
CA GLY A 58 3.12 -16.17 3.29
C GLY A 58 3.50 -15.67 1.89
N ALA A 59 4.77 -15.80 1.48
CA ALA A 59 5.26 -15.32 0.17
C ALA A 59 4.40 -15.73 -1.05
N VAL A 60 3.66 -16.83 -0.97
CA VAL A 60 2.78 -17.34 -2.04
C VAL A 60 1.41 -16.64 -2.06
N LEU A 61 1.04 -15.94 -0.99
CA LEU A 61 -0.25 -15.27 -0.84
C LEU A 61 -0.13 -13.77 -1.11
N SER A 62 -1.13 -13.20 -1.78
CA SER A 62 -1.30 -11.74 -1.89
C SER A 62 -1.61 -11.10 -0.52
N GLY A 63 -1.45 -9.79 -0.39
CA GLY A 63 -1.75 -9.06 0.85
C GLY A 63 -3.17 -9.35 1.38
N GLY A 64 -4.18 -9.19 0.53
CA GLY A 64 -5.58 -9.49 0.89
C GLY A 64 -5.83 -10.96 1.25
N GLN A 65 -5.14 -11.90 0.60
CA GLN A 65 -5.21 -13.32 0.97
C GLN A 65 -4.61 -13.59 2.35
N LYS A 66 -3.49 -12.95 2.70
CA LYS A 66 -2.90 -13.08 4.04
C LYS A 66 -3.87 -12.59 5.12
N TRP A 67 -4.52 -11.46 4.89
CA TRP A 67 -5.54 -10.94 5.80
C TRP A 67 -6.73 -11.88 5.93
N ARG A 68 -7.27 -12.40 4.82
CA ARG A 68 -8.38 -13.37 4.84
C ARG A 68 -8.00 -14.68 5.55
N VAL A 69 -6.78 -15.19 5.35
CA VAL A 69 -6.28 -16.39 6.04
C VAL A 69 -6.11 -16.15 7.54
N ALA A 70 -5.58 -14.98 7.93
CA ALA A 70 -5.46 -14.60 9.34
C ALA A 70 -6.83 -14.41 10.00
N LEU A 71 -7.79 -13.77 9.31
CA LEU A 71 -9.15 -13.65 9.83
C LEU A 71 -9.84 -15.01 9.93
N ALA A 72 -9.66 -15.89 8.93
CA ALA A 72 -10.20 -17.25 8.97
C ALA A 72 -9.63 -18.04 10.15
N ARG A 73 -8.35 -17.85 10.49
CA ARG A 73 -7.73 -18.40 11.71
C ARG A 73 -8.48 -17.93 12.97
N GLU A 74 -8.72 -16.64 13.11
CA GLU A 74 -9.37 -16.12 14.32
C GLU A 74 -10.86 -16.54 14.42
N LEU A 75 -11.58 -16.54 13.29
CA LEU A 75 -12.95 -17.05 13.22
C LEU A 75 -13.00 -18.56 13.52
N TYR A 76 -12.04 -19.33 13.03
CA TYR A 76 -11.91 -20.76 13.32
C TYR A 76 -11.57 -21.04 14.78
N SER A 77 -10.79 -20.17 15.44
CA SER A 77 -10.42 -20.36 16.85
C SER A 77 -11.65 -20.45 17.77
N ALA A 78 -11.47 -21.02 18.97
CA ALA A 78 -12.51 -21.08 20.01
C ALA A 78 -12.55 -19.83 20.92
N ALA A 79 -11.78 -18.78 20.62
CA ALA A 79 -11.62 -17.63 21.50
C ALA A 79 -12.92 -16.82 21.68
N GLU A 80 -13.35 -16.53 22.91
CA GLU A 80 -14.59 -15.77 23.14
C GLU A 80 -14.50 -14.29 22.76
N ILE A 81 -13.29 -13.74 22.68
CA ILE A 81 -13.01 -12.34 22.33
C ILE A 81 -12.10 -12.29 21.12
N LEU A 82 -12.52 -11.58 20.08
CA LEU A 82 -11.77 -11.29 18.85
C LEU A 82 -11.42 -9.81 18.80
N ILE A 83 -10.14 -9.50 18.63
CA ILE A 83 -9.65 -8.15 18.34
C ILE A 83 -9.19 -8.14 16.90
N LEU A 84 -9.85 -7.33 16.08
CA LEU A 84 -9.63 -7.23 14.65
C LEU A 84 -9.06 -5.84 14.37
N ASP A 85 -7.75 -5.76 14.16
CA ASP A 85 -7.05 -4.50 13.90
C ASP A 85 -6.97 -4.24 12.39
N ASP A 86 -7.86 -3.36 11.92
CA ASP A 86 -8.00 -2.89 10.54
C ASP A 86 -8.02 -3.99 9.46
N VAL A 87 -8.59 -5.15 9.81
CA VAL A 87 -8.48 -6.39 9.00
C VAL A 87 -9.12 -6.31 7.61
N LEU A 88 -9.99 -5.33 7.39
CA LEU A 88 -10.75 -5.16 6.14
C LEU A 88 -10.13 -4.12 5.20
N SER A 89 -9.18 -3.29 5.65
CA SER A 89 -8.66 -2.17 4.85
C SER A 89 -7.78 -2.62 3.68
N ALA A 90 -7.12 -3.78 3.82
CA ALA A 90 -6.28 -4.38 2.79
C ALA A 90 -7.02 -5.34 1.84
N VAL A 91 -8.36 -5.37 1.92
CA VAL A 91 -9.23 -6.21 1.11
C VAL A 91 -10.08 -5.33 0.19
N ASP A 92 -10.27 -5.75 -1.07
CA ASP A 92 -11.17 -5.07 -2.01
C ASP A 92 -12.56 -4.81 -1.40
N THR A 93 -13.17 -3.66 -1.67
CA THR A 93 -14.42 -3.22 -1.01
C THR A 93 -15.57 -4.23 -1.13
N ARG A 94 -15.69 -4.92 -2.28
CA ARG A 94 -16.75 -5.93 -2.45
C ARG A 94 -16.48 -7.15 -1.57
N VAL A 95 -15.23 -7.61 -1.55
CA VAL A 95 -14.83 -8.75 -0.71
C VAL A 95 -14.87 -8.38 0.78
N ALA A 96 -14.41 -7.18 1.16
CA ALA A 96 -14.46 -6.67 2.52
C ALA A 96 -15.89 -6.67 3.07
N ARG A 97 -16.88 -6.26 2.25
CA ARG A 97 -18.29 -6.34 2.62
C ARG A 97 -18.77 -7.77 2.80
N GLN A 98 -18.42 -8.69 1.90
CA GLN A 98 -18.78 -10.10 2.04
C GLN A 98 -18.16 -10.73 3.29
N VAL A 99 -16.89 -10.42 3.57
CA VAL A 99 -16.17 -10.87 4.76
C VAL A 99 -16.78 -10.29 6.03
N PHE A 100 -17.23 -9.04 5.99
CA PHE A 100 -17.95 -8.44 7.11
C PHE A 100 -19.29 -9.15 7.34
N ASP A 101 -20.13 -9.26 6.32
CA ASP A 101 -21.50 -9.79 6.42
C ASP A 101 -21.51 -11.29 6.78
N HIS A 102 -20.62 -12.10 6.18
CA HIS A 102 -20.62 -13.56 6.32
C HIS A 102 -19.55 -14.10 7.28
N GLY A 103 -18.51 -13.31 7.57
CA GLY A 103 -17.43 -13.67 8.48
C GLY A 103 -17.63 -13.02 9.85
N ILE A 104 -17.47 -11.69 9.91
CA ILE A 104 -17.49 -10.92 11.17
C ILE A 104 -18.90 -10.84 11.78
N MET A 105 -19.94 -10.80 10.96
CA MET A 105 -21.35 -10.87 11.38
C MET A 105 -21.95 -12.28 11.19
N GLY A 106 -21.12 -13.23 10.74
CA GLY A 106 -21.52 -14.59 10.41
C GLY A 106 -21.72 -15.52 11.61
N ASP A 107 -22.08 -16.77 11.33
CA ASP A 107 -22.41 -17.76 12.36
C ASP A 107 -21.25 -18.06 13.32
N LEU A 108 -20.00 -18.05 12.84
CA LEU A 108 -18.81 -18.29 13.67
C LEU A 108 -18.44 -17.14 14.61
N ALA A 109 -19.01 -15.96 14.35
CA ALA A 109 -18.86 -14.77 15.17
C ALA A 109 -19.98 -14.62 16.20
N LYS A 110 -21.11 -15.33 16.04
CA LYS A 110 -22.23 -15.27 16.98
C LYS A 110 -21.80 -15.64 18.40
N ARG A 111 -22.27 -14.85 19.37
CA ARG A 111 -21.98 -15.00 20.81
C ARG A 111 -20.51 -14.78 21.20
N ARG A 112 -19.71 -14.14 20.34
CA ARG A 112 -18.33 -13.73 20.64
C ARG A 112 -18.30 -12.21 20.77
N THR A 113 -17.44 -11.71 21.65
CA THR A 113 -17.16 -10.28 21.74
C THR A 113 -16.19 -9.92 20.63
N ILE A 114 -16.57 -9.03 19.72
CA ILE A 114 -15.72 -8.59 18.61
C ILE A 114 -15.42 -7.11 18.77
N ILE A 115 -14.13 -6.79 18.82
CA ILE A 115 -13.62 -5.43 18.81
C ILE A 115 -12.99 -5.23 17.44
N LEU A 116 -13.66 -4.50 16.56
CA LEU A 116 -13.14 -4.10 15.26
C LEU A 116 -12.58 -2.68 15.35
N VAL A 117 -11.28 -2.56 15.17
CA VAL A 117 -10.59 -1.27 14.99
C VAL A 117 -10.54 -1.03 13.48
N THR A 118 -10.98 0.15 13.02
CA THR A 118 -10.92 0.48 11.59
C THR A 118 -10.82 1.98 11.36
N HIS A 119 -10.13 2.36 10.29
CA HIS A 119 -10.05 3.73 9.80
C HIS A 119 -11.20 4.13 8.86
N ASN A 120 -12.04 3.17 8.44
CA ASN A 120 -13.20 3.41 7.57
C ASN A 120 -14.49 2.89 8.22
N PRO A 121 -15.01 3.58 9.25
CA PRO A 121 -16.10 3.07 10.06
C PRO A 121 -17.46 3.16 9.35
N ASP A 122 -17.64 4.06 8.37
CA ASP A 122 -18.93 4.34 7.72
C ASP A 122 -19.61 3.09 7.14
N ALA A 123 -18.81 2.16 6.61
CA ALA A 123 -19.32 0.92 6.01
C ALA A 123 -19.87 -0.08 7.04
N TYR A 124 -19.51 0.05 8.32
CA TYR A 124 -19.74 -0.96 9.37
C TYR A 124 -20.44 -0.42 10.62
N LEU A 125 -20.49 0.91 10.77
CA LEU A 125 -21.01 1.64 11.93
C LEU A 125 -22.45 1.26 12.27
N ALA A 126 -23.29 1.07 11.24
CA ALA A 126 -24.70 0.72 11.41
C ALA A 126 -24.90 -0.66 12.06
N SER A 127 -23.92 -1.55 11.94
CA SER A 127 -23.94 -2.90 12.49
C SER A 127 -23.26 -3.02 13.86
N ALA A 128 -22.54 -1.99 14.29
CA ALA A 128 -21.84 -1.98 15.57
C ALA A 128 -22.81 -1.67 16.73
N GLU A 129 -22.85 -2.55 17.73
CA GLU A 129 -23.64 -2.34 18.95
C GLU A 129 -23.07 -1.20 19.81
N TYR A 130 -21.75 -1.07 19.82
CA TYR A 130 -21.01 -0.08 20.59
C TYR A 130 -19.89 0.50 19.73
N HIS A 131 -19.75 1.83 19.71
CA HIS A 131 -18.68 2.50 19.01
C HIS A 131 -17.94 3.48 19.91
N VAL A 132 -16.63 3.52 19.71
CA VAL A 132 -15.70 4.40 20.40
C VAL A 132 -14.87 5.11 19.35
N THR A 133 -14.88 6.43 19.38
CA THR A 133 -14.00 7.25 18.55
C THR A 133 -12.81 7.69 19.39
N ILE A 134 -11.60 7.50 18.86
CA ILE A 134 -10.35 7.87 19.51
C ILE A 134 -9.68 8.96 18.67
N GLU A 135 -9.39 10.09 19.30
CA GLU A 135 -8.67 11.22 18.71
C GLU A 135 -7.54 11.65 19.64
N ASN A 136 -6.32 11.82 19.12
CA ASN A 136 -5.15 12.27 19.90
C ASN A 136 -4.89 11.43 21.17
N GLY A 137 -5.10 10.12 21.10
CA GLY A 137 -4.93 9.19 22.22
C GLY A 137 -6.01 9.29 23.31
N HIS A 138 -7.05 10.09 23.10
CA HIS A 138 -8.18 10.25 24.01
C HIS A 138 -9.47 9.76 23.35
N VAL A 139 -10.40 9.27 24.16
CA VAL A 139 -11.73 8.92 23.64
C VAL A 139 -12.52 10.21 23.41
N SER A 140 -12.77 10.56 22.14
CA SER A 140 -13.51 11.76 21.75
C SER A 140 -15.02 11.55 21.75
N GLY A 141 -15.47 10.31 21.55
CA GLY A 141 -16.89 9.98 21.51
C GLY A 141 -17.17 8.52 21.83
N LYS A 142 -18.30 8.27 22.49
CA LYS A 142 -18.87 6.93 22.71
C LYS A 142 -20.35 7.00 22.38
N SER A 143 -20.84 6.10 21.53
CA SER A 143 -22.27 5.84 21.48
C SER A 143 -22.55 4.36 21.33
N VAL A 144 -23.75 4.00 21.74
CA VAL A 144 -24.29 2.65 21.56
C VAL A 144 -25.47 2.78 20.62
N SER A 145 -25.44 1.99 19.55
CA SER A 145 -26.57 1.89 18.64
C SER A 145 -27.65 1.08 19.35
N ARG A 146 -28.66 1.77 19.89
CA ARG A 146 -29.93 1.13 20.25
C ARG A 146 -30.76 1.01 18.98
N THR A 147 -30.66 -0.13 18.30
CA THR A 147 -31.63 -0.43 17.24
C THR A 147 -32.19 -1.84 17.42
N LEU A 148 -33.52 -1.88 17.55
CA LEU A 148 -34.37 -3.07 17.50
C LEU A 148 -34.15 -3.86 16.20
N PRO A 149 -34.36 -5.19 16.21
CA PRO A 149 -34.21 -6.00 15.00
C PRO A 149 -35.35 -5.69 14.03
N GLY A 150 -35.01 -5.19 12.84
CA GLY A 150 -35.93 -5.09 11.71
C GLY A 150 -36.07 -3.69 11.14
N SER A 151 -35.13 -3.28 10.29
CA SER A 151 -35.47 -2.44 9.14
C SER A 151 -34.48 -2.75 8.02
N LYS A 152 -34.98 -3.40 6.96
CA LYS A 152 -34.28 -3.44 5.67
C LYS A 152 -34.25 -2.01 5.15
N MET A 153 -33.05 -1.46 4.94
CA MET A 153 -32.86 -0.25 4.13
C MET A 153 -32.79 -0.62 2.64
N PRO A 154 -33.16 0.30 1.73
CA PRO A 154 -33.53 -0.04 0.36
C PRO A 154 -32.33 -0.33 -0.54
N GLU A 155 -32.53 -1.24 -1.49
CA GLU A 155 -31.59 -1.56 -2.56
C GLU A 155 -31.45 -0.40 -3.56
N PRO A 156 -30.24 -0.11 -4.07
CA PRO A 156 -30.07 0.80 -5.19
C PRO A 156 -30.51 0.12 -6.49
N SER A 157 -31.33 0.83 -7.28
CA SER A 157 -31.84 0.38 -8.58
C SER A 157 -30.74 0.37 -9.66
N LEU A 158 -30.65 -0.74 -10.38
CA LEU A 158 -29.82 -0.91 -11.57
C LEU A 158 -30.47 -0.24 -12.81
N PRO A 159 -29.68 0.33 -13.74
CA PRO A 159 -30.14 0.60 -15.10
C PRO A 159 -30.27 -0.72 -15.90
N PRO A 160 -31.10 -0.76 -16.95
CA PRO A 160 -31.39 -2.00 -17.66
C PRO A 160 -30.20 -2.46 -18.53
N ASP A 161 -30.04 -3.79 -18.56
CA ASP A 161 -29.07 -4.55 -19.35
C ASP A 161 -29.39 -4.43 -20.86
N PRO A 162 -28.40 -4.19 -21.75
CA PRO A 162 -28.64 -4.33 -23.18
C PRO A 162 -28.66 -5.82 -23.55
N SER A 163 -29.68 -6.20 -24.32
CA SER A 163 -29.87 -7.53 -24.90
C SER A 163 -28.70 -7.98 -25.79
N PRO A 164 -28.46 -9.29 -25.93
CA PRO A 164 -27.28 -9.83 -26.59
C PRO A 164 -27.33 -9.64 -28.11
N GLU A 165 -26.41 -8.86 -28.65
CA GLU A 165 -26.10 -8.87 -30.08
C GLU A 165 -25.14 -10.04 -30.41
N VAL A 166 -25.50 -10.76 -31.47
CA VAL A 166 -24.77 -11.89 -32.02
C VAL A 166 -23.46 -11.39 -32.62
N ILE A 167 -22.32 -11.82 -32.08
CA ILE A 167 -21.01 -11.59 -32.71
C ILE A 167 -20.71 -12.77 -33.63
N SER A 168 -20.80 -12.53 -34.94
CA SER A 168 -20.18 -13.35 -35.97
C SER A 168 -18.65 -13.19 -35.90
N ASN A 169 -17.95 -14.32 -35.92
CA ASN A 169 -16.49 -14.37 -35.95
C ASN A 169 -15.97 -13.80 -37.28
N GLU A 170 -15.21 -12.71 -37.23
CA GLU A 170 -14.26 -12.34 -38.28
C GLU A 170 -12.84 -12.29 -37.68
N GLU A 171 -11.92 -12.99 -38.34
CA GLU A 171 -10.52 -13.12 -37.98
C GLU A 171 -9.80 -11.78 -38.11
N GLU A 172 -9.20 -11.28 -37.03
CA GLU A 172 -8.47 -10.01 -37.04
C GLU A 172 -6.97 -10.22 -37.29
N GLN A 173 -6.49 -9.64 -38.39
CA GLN A 173 -5.08 -9.54 -38.78
C GLN A 173 -4.28 -8.62 -37.82
N PRO A 174 -2.94 -8.78 -37.71
CA PRO A 174 -2.15 -8.06 -36.72
C PRO A 174 -2.04 -6.56 -37.02
N ARG A 175 -2.50 -5.72 -36.09
CA ARG A 175 -2.37 -4.26 -36.11
C ARG A 175 -0.97 -3.79 -35.71
N GLN A 176 -0.48 -2.75 -36.37
CA GLN A 176 0.79 -2.07 -36.07
C GLN A 176 0.77 -1.41 -34.68
N PRO A 177 1.94 -1.20 -34.02
CA PRO A 177 1.98 -0.72 -32.64
C PRO A 177 1.55 0.75 -32.54
N GLU A 178 0.42 0.98 -31.87
CA GLU A 178 -0.05 2.31 -31.48
C GLU A 178 0.94 3.01 -30.53
N HIS A 179 1.07 4.34 -30.66
CA HIS A 179 1.83 5.16 -29.74
C HIS A 179 1.30 5.03 -28.30
N PRO A 180 2.16 5.11 -27.26
CA PRO A 180 1.71 5.02 -25.87
C PRO A 180 0.72 6.15 -25.54
N LYS A 181 -0.43 5.78 -24.97
CA LYS A 181 -1.56 6.68 -24.63
C LYS A 181 -1.18 7.70 -23.55
N GLU A 182 -0.37 7.30 -22.57
CA GLU A 182 0.13 8.17 -21.50
C GLU A 182 1.67 8.19 -21.47
N ARG A 183 2.25 9.36 -21.18
CA ARG A 183 3.71 9.56 -21.16
C ARG A 183 4.15 10.34 -19.92
N VAL A 184 5.32 9.98 -19.40
CA VAL A 184 6.04 10.69 -18.34
C VAL A 184 7.38 11.12 -18.92
N GLU A 185 7.74 12.39 -18.74
CA GLU A 185 8.98 12.95 -19.25
C GLU A 185 10.16 12.60 -18.33
N SER A 186 11.38 12.62 -18.90
CA SER A 186 12.60 12.39 -18.12
C SER A 186 12.78 13.45 -17.03
N ARG A 187 13.19 13.04 -15.83
CA ARG A 187 13.41 13.89 -14.65
C ARG A 187 12.16 14.58 -14.12
N GLN A 188 10.99 14.11 -14.56
CA GLN A 188 9.71 14.60 -14.05
C GLN A 188 9.40 13.97 -12.70
N ARG A 189 8.83 14.75 -11.79
CA ARG A 189 8.18 14.28 -10.57
C ARG A 189 6.71 14.08 -10.87
N VAL A 190 6.25 12.84 -10.74
CA VAL A 190 4.87 12.44 -11.05
C VAL A 190 4.19 11.84 -9.81
N GLY A 191 3.09 12.46 -9.40
CA GLY A 191 2.26 11.97 -8.31
C GLY A 191 1.17 11.04 -8.85
N ILE A 192 1.17 9.78 -8.42
CA ILE A 192 0.15 8.79 -8.76
C ILE A 192 -0.91 8.81 -7.66
N VAL A 193 -2.11 9.27 -8.00
CA VAL A 193 -3.23 9.44 -7.07
C VAL A 193 -4.46 8.67 -7.52
N GLY A 194 -5.40 8.42 -6.61
CA GLY A 194 -6.61 7.67 -6.89
C GLY A 194 -7.12 6.94 -5.65
N ARG A 195 -8.38 6.51 -5.68
CA ARG A 195 -8.99 5.75 -4.57
C ARG A 195 -8.24 4.44 -4.30
N THR A 196 -8.40 3.90 -3.10
CA THR A 196 -7.93 2.53 -2.81
C THR A 196 -8.56 1.55 -3.80
N GLY A 197 -7.76 0.61 -4.32
CA GLY A 197 -8.20 -0.32 -5.37
C GLY A 197 -8.17 0.24 -6.80
N SER A 198 -7.82 1.52 -7.02
CA SER A 198 -7.78 2.10 -8.37
C SER A 198 -6.65 1.57 -9.28
N GLY A 199 -5.70 0.81 -8.72
CA GLY A 199 -4.60 0.19 -9.47
C GLY A 199 -3.23 0.85 -9.32
N LYS A 200 -3.04 1.80 -8.39
CA LYS A 200 -1.75 2.50 -8.18
C LYS A 200 -0.58 1.53 -7.92
N THR A 201 -0.71 0.66 -6.92
CA THR A 201 0.31 -0.35 -6.60
C THR A 201 0.47 -1.38 -7.71
N THR A 202 -0.63 -1.74 -8.40
CA THR A 202 -0.60 -2.61 -9.58
C THR A 202 0.25 -2.00 -10.70
N LEU A 203 0.12 -0.70 -10.96
CA LEU A 203 0.93 0.03 -11.94
C LEU A 203 2.42 -0.01 -11.57
N THR A 204 2.77 0.31 -10.32
CA THR A 204 4.15 0.23 -9.82
C THR A 204 4.73 -1.18 -9.97
N ASN A 205 3.96 -2.21 -9.63
CA ASN A 205 4.37 -3.61 -9.76
C ASN A 205 4.54 -4.05 -11.21
N ALA A 206 3.71 -3.55 -12.13
CA ALA A 206 3.85 -3.81 -13.56
C ALA A 206 5.11 -3.16 -14.13
N ILE A 207 5.43 -1.92 -13.73
CA ILE A 207 6.67 -1.22 -14.11
C ILE A 207 7.91 -2.03 -13.68
N LEU A 208 7.90 -2.61 -12.48
CA LEU A 208 9.00 -3.42 -11.94
C LEU A 208 8.98 -4.89 -12.41
N ARG A 209 7.98 -5.26 -13.22
CA ARG A 209 7.70 -6.64 -13.65
C ARG A 209 7.67 -7.62 -12.46
N PHE A 210 6.99 -7.24 -11.39
CA PHE A 210 6.53 -8.20 -10.38
C PHE A 210 5.25 -8.91 -10.80
N ILE A 211 4.49 -8.26 -11.68
CA ILE A 211 3.36 -8.84 -12.41
C ILE A 211 3.59 -8.64 -13.91
N ASP A 212 3.20 -9.61 -14.72
CA ASP A 212 3.23 -9.47 -16.17
C ASP A 212 1.98 -8.73 -16.66
N VAL A 213 2.15 -7.91 -17.68
CA VAL A 213 1.06 -7.14 -18.28
C VAL A 213 0.28 -8.06 -19.22
N ALA A 214 -1.02 -8.22 -19.00
CA ALA A 214 -1.86 -9.09 -19.83
C ALA A 214 -2.07 -8.53 -21.25
N GLN A 215 -2.20 -7.21 -21.39
CA GLN A 215 -2.38 -6.52 -22.66
C GLN A 215 -1.68 -5.15 -22.64
N GLY A 216 -1.18 -4.71 -23.80
CA GLY A 216 -0.43 -3.45 -23.92
C GLY A 216 1.05 -3.62 -23.59
N GLN A 217 1.75 -2.49 -23.44
CA GLN A 217 3.19 -2.48 -23.20
C GLN A 217 3.62 -1.30 -22.32
N ILE A 218 4.62 -1.55 -21.47
CA ILE A 218 5.32 -0.50 -20.71
C ILE A 218 6.66 -0.28 -21.40
N ILE A 219 6.92 0.97 -21.78
CA ILE A 219 8.14 1.37 -22.49
C ILE A 219 8.92 2.32 -21.60
N ILE A 220 10.20 2.01 -21.36
CA ILE A 220 11.14 2.85 -20.63
C ILE A 220 12.32 3.12 -21.57
N ASP A 221 12.66 4.39 -21.79
CA ASP A 221 13.71 4.84 -22.70
C ASP A 221 13.62 4.21 -24.11
N GLY A 222 12.40 4.07 -24.62
CA GLY A 222 12.13 3.48 -25.94
C GLY A 222 12.20 1.95 -25.99
N VAL A 223 12.47 1.28 -24.87
CA VAL A 223 12.56 -0.19 -24.79
C VAL A 223 11.35 -0.75 -24.02
N ASN A 224 10.69 -1.74 -24.61
CA ASN A 224 9.63 -2.47 -23.91
C ASN A 224 10.22 -3.26 -22.73
N VAL A 225 9.72 -3.04 -21.52
CA VAL A 225 10.26 -3.67 -20.31
C VAL A 225 10.12 -5.19 -20.32
N SER A 226 9.14 -5.73 -21.06
CA SER A 226 8.92 -7.18 -21.19
C SER A 226 10.09 -7.90 -21.90
N THR A 227 10.81 -7.19 -22.78
CA THR A 227 11.96 -7.75 -23.52
C THR A 227 13.27 -7.65 -22.76
N LEU A 228 13.32 -6.92 -21.64
CA LEU A 228 14.52 -6.75 -20.82
C LEU A 228 14.71 -7.89 -19.82
N LYS A 229 15.97 -8.20 -19.50
CA LYS A 229 16.28 -9.05 -18.35
C LYS A 229 15.93 -8.31 -17.05
N LEU A 230 15.28 -8.99 -16.11
CA LEU A 230 14.80 -8.38 -14.85
C LEU A 230 15.90 -7.69 -14.05
N ASN A 231 17.13 -8.21 -14.07
CA ASN A 231 18.26 -7.61 -13.36
C ASN A 231 18.74 -6.29 -13.99
N ILE A 232 18.52 -6.07 -15.29
CA ILE A 232 18.83 -4.80 -15.96
C ILE A 232 17.77 -3.78 -15.59
N LEU A 233 16.49 -4.14 -15.77
CA LEU A 233 15.35 -3.30 -15.43
C LEU A 233 15.38 -2.84 -13.96
N ARG A 234 15.51 -3.79 -13.03
CA ARG A 234 15.49 -3.52 -11.59
C ARG A 234 16.78 -2.89 -11.05
N LYS A 235 17.84 -2.77 -11.87
CA LYS A 235 19.01 -1.93 -11.55
C LYS A 235 18.81 -0.48 -11.94
N ALA A 236 17.96 -0.21 -12.94
CA ALA A 236 17.62 1.15 -13.37
C ALA A 236 16.53 1.79 -12.50
N ILE A 237 15.76 0.99 -11.76
CA ILE A 237 14.63 1.45 -10.96
C ILE A 237 14.86 1.11 -9.49
N THR A 238 14.85 2.12 -8.63
CA THR A 238 14.82 1.91 -7.18
C THR A 238 13.39 2.06 -6.67
N LEU A 239 12.88 1.04 -5.97
CA LEU A 239 11.62 1.10 -5.25
C LEU A 239 11.88 1.38 -3.76
N ILE A 240 11.23 2.40 -3.22
CA ILE A 240 11.10 2.63 -1.79
C ILE A 240 9.68 2.20 -1.40
N PRO A 241 9.51 1.04 -0.73
CA PRO A 241 8.19 0.53 -0.36
C PRO A 241 7.60 1.33 0.81
N GLN A 242 6.29 1.21 0.99
CA GLN A 242 5.53 1.78 2.12
C GLN A 242 6.10 1.34 3.48
N ASP A 243 6.52 0.09 3.59
CA ASP A 243 7.18 -0.46 4.77
C ASP A 243 8.67 -0.70 4.50
N PRO A 244 9.55 0.24 4.90
CA PRO A 244 11.00 0.08 4.79
C PRO A 244 11.51 -1.21 5.43
N PHE A 245 11.97 -2.16 4.62
CA PHE A 245 12.63 -3.36 5.14
C PHE A 245 14.09 -3.06 5.50
N LEU A 246 14.43 -3.21 6.79
CA LEU A 246 15.80 -3.13 7.30
C LEU A 246 16.24 -4.50 7.84
N SER A 247 17.44 -4.91 7.43
CA SER A 247 18.04 -6.16 7.91
C SER A 247 18.66 -5.97 9.29
N SER A 248 18.69 -7.03 10.11
CA SER A 248 19.39 -7.04 11.39
C SER A 248 20.90 -7.06 11.19
N ARG A 249 21.47 -5.90 10.81
CA ARG A 249 22.88 -5.69 10.43
C ARG A 249 23.30 -4.27 10.82
N THR A 250 24.58 -3.95 10.63
CA THR A 250 25.08 -2.58 10.84
C THR A 250 24.41 -1.56 9.91
N LEU A 251 24.44 -0.29 10.30
CA LEU A 251 24.04 0.84 9.47
C LEU A 251 24.76 0.81 8.11
N ARG A 252 26.08 0.57 8.12
CA ARG A 252 26.90 0.39 6.91
C ARG A 252 26.28 -0.60 5.95
N SER A 253 25.99 -1.82 6.45
CA SER A 253 25.52 -2.94 5.64
C SER A 253 24.08 -2.74 5.17
N ASN A 254 23.29 -1.97 5.91
CA ASN A 254 21.95 -1.61 5.50
C ASN A 254 21.95 -0.56 4.39
N VAL A 255 22.88 0.40 4.37
CA VAL A 255 22.95 1.43 3.32
C VAL A 255 23.67 0.90 2.08
N ASN A 256 24.83 0.27 2.26
CA ASN A 256 25.67 -0.28 1.19
C ASN A 256 25.40 -1.78 1.00
N LEU A 257 24.23 -2.11 0.42
CA LEU A 257 23.80 -3.50 0.22
C LEU A 257 24.78 -4.32 -0.63
N SER A 258 25.45 -3.67 -1.59
CA SER A 258 26.44 -4.32 -2.46
C SER A 258 27.76 -4.64 -1.75
N GLY A 259 28.06 -3.95 -0.64
CA GLY A 259 29.38 -3.99 0.01
C GLY A 259 30.52 -3.35 -0.81
N THR A 260 30.24 -2.77 -1.98
CA THR A 260 31.27 -2.27 -2.92
C THR A 260 31.63 -0.80 -2.72
N LYS A 261 30.79 -0.04 -1.99
CA LYS A 261 30.99 1.39 -1.76
C LYS A 261 31.88 1.66 -0.54
N SER A 262 32.63 2.75 -0.56
CA SER A 262 33.49 3.16 0.56
C SER A 262 32.68 3.75 1.72
N ASP A 263 33.21 3.61 2.95
CA ASP A 263 32.62 4.22 4.15
C ASP A 263 32.49 5.74 4.03
N SER A 264 33.43 6.40 3.34
CA SER A 264 33.38 7.84 3.07
C SER A 264 32.13 8.23 2.27
N LEU A 265 31.78 7.45 1.25
CA LEU A 265 30.60 7.69 0.42
C LEU A 265 29.31 7.38 1.18
N VAL A 266 29.30 6.32 2.01
CA VAL A 266 28.16 6.00 2.87
C VAL A 266 27.87 7.13 3.85
N LEU A 267 28.91 7.66 4.52
CA LEU A 267 28.77 8.81 5.43
C LEU A 267 28.30 10.07 4.70
N GLU A 268 28.81 10.32 3.49
CA GLU A 268 28.38 11.45 2.67
C GLU A 268 26.89 11.38 2.37
N VAL A 269 26.41 10.22 1.92
CA VAL A 269 25.00 10.02 1.58
C VAL A 269 24.11 10.13 2.83
N LEU A 270 24.53 9.58 3.97
CA LEU A 270 23.79 9.70 5.24
C LEU A 270 23.67 11.16 5.72
N ARG A 271 24.67 12.00 5.44
CA ARG A 271 24.61 13.45 5.70
C ARG A 271 23.66 14.18 4.75
N ARG A 272 23.68 13.81 3.46
CA ARG A 272 22.79 14.39 2.43
C ARG A 272 21.31 14.10 2.70
N VAL A 273 21.00 12.97 3.36
CA VAL A 273 19.64 12.64 3.82
C VAL A 273 19.36 13.08 5.26
N HIS A 274 20.25 13.88 5.86
CA HIS A 274 20.09 14.44 7.21
C HIS A 274 19.99 13.43 8.36
N LEU A 275 20.41 12.17 8.16
CA LEU A 275 20.49 11.18 9.23
C LEU A 275 21.70 11.38 10.14
N ILE A 276 22.78 11.94 9.60
CA ILE A 276 24.00 12.30 10.35
C ILE A 276 24.19 13.81 10.28
N PRO A 277 24.43 14.49 11.42
CA PRO A 277 24.67 15.93 11.41
C PRO A 277 25.89 16.30 10.56
N THR A 278 25.79 17.44 9.88
CA THR A 278 26.94 18.14 9.28
C THR A 278 27.40 19.27 10.21
N ALA A 279 28.65 19.70 10.09
CA ALA A 279 29.19 20.81 10.88
C ALA A 279 28.35 22.11 10.75
N ALA A 280 27.57 22.25 9.67
CA ALA A 280 26.69 23.37 9.39
C ALA A 280 25.25 23.22 9.95
N THR A 281 24.86 22.04 10.46
CA THR A 281 23.48 21.75 10.92
C THR A 281 23.46 21.44 12.42
N LYS A 282 23.88 22.39 13.26
CA LYS A 282 23.75 22.28 14.73
C LYS A 282 22.31 22.51 15.23
N ASP A 283 21.39 22.96 14.36
CA ASP A 283 20.06 23.44 14.77
C ASP A 283 18.89 22.47 14.56
N VAL A 284 19.09 21.29 13.96
CA VAL A 284 17.98 20.32 13.76
C VAL A 284 17.88 19.39 14.96
N ARG A 285 17.30 19.88 16.06
CA ARG A 285 17.22 19.18 17.36
C ARG A 285 16.26 17.97 17.45
N ASN A 286 15.64 17.49 16.37
CA ASN A 286 14.52 16.54 16.53
C ASN A 286 14.70 15.11 15.96
N HIS A 287 15.72 14.79 15.15
CA HIS A 287 15.89 13.42 14.61
C HIS A 287 17.34 12.89 14.52
N THR A 288 18.35 13.66 14.96
CA THR A 288 19.76 13.46 14.62
C THR A 288 20.61 12.76 15.69
N SER A 289 20.04 12.36 16.82
CA SER A 289 20.81 11.96 18.01
C SER A 289 21.17 10.47 18.10
N GLU A 290 21.08 9.68 17.02
CA GLU A 290 21.26 8.22 17.12
C GLU A 290 22.26 7.60 16.13
N PHE A 291 22.49 8.19 14.95
CA PHE A 291 23.41 7.65 13.96
C PHE A 291 24.85 8.19 14.14
N PHE A 292 25.54 7.76 15.19
CA PHE A 292 26.91 8.26 15.47
C PHE A 292 28.00 7.53 14.67
N HIS A 293 27.80 6.24 14.36
CA HIS A 293 28.81 5.40 13.72
C HIS A 293 28.20 4.39 12.74
N LEU A 294 28.93 4.08 11.67
CA LEU A 294 28.51 3.13 10.63
C LEU A 294 28.32 1.70 11.15
N ASP A 295 28.95 1.36 12.27
CA ASP A 295 28.87 0.06 12.92
C ASP A 295 27.68 -0.07 13.88
N MET A 296 26.87 0.98 14.04
CA MET A 296 25.61 0.93 14.80
C MET A 296 24.73 -0.22 14.30
N GLU A 297 24.28 -1.07 15.22
CA GLU A 297 23.38 -2.17 14.89
C GLU A 297 21.95 -1.69 14.66
N ILE A 298 21.35 -2.13 13.56
CA ILE A 298 19.92 -2.00 13.30
C ILE A 298 19.26 -3.29 13.76
N LYS A 299 18.30 -3.19 14.68
CA LYS A 299 17.55 -4.34 15.19
C LYS A 299 16.64 -4.92 14.08
N PRO A 300 16.18 -6.19 14.19
CA PRO A 300 15.27 -6.78 13.22
C PRO A 300 14.09 -5.86 12.89
N GLY A 301 13.84 -5.60 11.61
CA GLY A 301 12.77 -4.71 11.15
C GLY A 301 13.00 -3.21 11.41
N GLY A 302 14.17 -2.81 11.93
CA GLY A 302 14.45 -1.41 12.22
C GLY A 302 13.65 -0.84 13.39
N VAL A 303 13.28 -1.69 14.36
CA VAL A 303 12.47 -1.30 15.54
C VAL A 303 13.14 -0.27 16.45
N ASN A 304 14.46 -0.09 16.32
CA ASN A 304 15.22 0.94 17.03
C ASN A 304 15.32 2.27 16.27
N LEU A 305 14.58 2.45 15.18
CA LEU A 305 14.54 3.67 14.39
C LEU A 305 13.09 4.17 14.28
N SER A 306 12.90 5.48 14.18
CA SER A 306 11.60 6.05 13.83
C SER A 306 11.24 5.69 12.38
N TYR A 307 9.94 5.73 12.04
CA TYR A 307 9.50 5.48 10.66
C TYR A 307 10.22 6.42 9.67
N GLY A 308 10.31 7.71 10.01
CA GLY A 308 11.06 8.70 9.24
C GLY A 308 12.52 8.36 9.00
N GLN A 309 13.21 7.93 10.06
CA GLN A 309 14.60 7.54 9.94
C GLN A 309 14.77 6.32 9.02
N ARG A 310 13.88 5.32 9.12
CA ARG A 310 13.90 4.14 8.22
C ARG A 310 13.70 4.55 6.77
N GLN A 311 12.84 5.53 6.52
CA GLN A 311 12.55 6.03 5.20
C GLN A 311 13.70 6.85 4.60
N LEU A 312 14.27 7.78 5.38
CA LEU A 312 15.49 8.52 5.00
C LEU A 312 16.65 7.55 4.74
N LEU A 313 16.71 6.43 5.47
CA LEU A 313 17.72 5.39 5.22
C LEU A 313 17.49 4.68 3.87
N CYS A 314 16.25 4.50 3.44
CA CYS A 314 15.93 4.00 2.11
C CYS A 314 16.26 5.02 1.02
N LEU A 315 16.04 6.32 1.26
CA LEU A 315 16.51 7.38 0.37
C LEU A 315 18.04 7.40 0.28
N ALA A 316 18.75 7.16 1.38
CA ALA A 316 20.20 6.99 1.36
C ALA A 316 20.63 5.82 0.47
N ARG A 317 19.98 4.65 0.57
CA ARG A 317 20.24 3.52 -0.35
C ARG A 317 20.07 3.94 -1.81
N ALA A 318 18.95 4.60 -2.13
CA ALA A 318 18.66 5.06 -3.48
C ALA A 318 19.69 6.07 -4.01
N LEU A 319 20.13 6.99 -3.16
CA LEU A 319 21.12 8.01 -3.50
C LEU A 319 22.52 7.41 -3.72
N LEU A 320 22.87 6.37 -2.94
CA LEU A 320 24.15 5.67 -3.06
C LEU A 320 24.28 4.91 -4.40
N ASP A 321 23.17 4.36 -4.89
CA ASP A 321 23.12 3.59 -6.13
C ASP A 321 22.86 4.44 -7.39
N ARG A 322 22.48 5.71 -7.24
CA ARG A 322 22.22 6.68 -8.34
C ARG A 322 21.29 6.13 -9.42
N CYS A 323 20.07 5.75 -9.04
CA CYS A 323 19.07 5.25 -9.97
C CYS A 323 18.49 6.37 -10.86
N PRO A 324 18.30 6.13 -12.17
CA PRO A 324 17.63 7.09 -13.06
C PRO A 324 16.12 7.19 -12.82
N ILE A 325 15.49 6.14 -12.26
CA ILE A 325 14.06 6.13 -11.93
C ILE A 325 13.90 5.75 -10.46
N LEU A 326 13.18 6.58 -9.71
CA LEU A 326 12.84 6.36 -8.31
C LEU A 326 11.34 6.21 -8.18
N ILE A 327 10.88 5.10 -7.60
CA ILE A 327 9.48 4.87 -7.27
C ILE A 327 9.33 4.85 -5.75
N LEU A 328 8.41 5.66 -5.22
CA LEU A 328 8.05 5.66 -3.81
C LEU A 328 6.60 5.21 -3.68
N ASP A 329 6.39 4.08 -3.02
CA ASP A 329 5.05 3.58 -2.73
C ASP A 329 4.62 4.08 -1.36
N GLU A 330 3.67 5.01 -1.32
CA GLU A 330 3.05 5.51 -0.08
C GLU A 330 4.06 5.96 0.99
N ALA A 331 5.06 6.73 0.56
CA ALA A 331 6.21 7.03 1.40
C ALA A 331 5.87 7.82 2.69
N THR A 332 4.78 8.56 2.74
CA THR A 332 4.57 9.57 3.80
C THR A 332 3.25 9.43 4.55
N SER A 333 2.58 8.27 4.43
CA SER A 333 1.42 7.94 5.26
C SER A 333 1.83 7.65 6.70
N GLY A 334 1.21 8.31 7.68
CA GLY A 334 1.44 8.00 9.10
C GLY A 334 2.72 8.59 9.71
N VAL A 335 3.34 9.56 9.04
CA VAL A 335 4.53 10.26 9.53
C VAL A 335 4.21 11.70 9.93
N ASP A 336 4.89 12.20 10.95
CA ASP A 336 4.73 13.58 11.39
C ASP A 336 5.18 14.58 10.31
N ASP A 337 4.63 15.79 10.36
CA ASP A 337 4.87 16.83 9.35
C ASP A 337 6.36 17.23 9.23
N ALA A 338 7.15 17.10 10.31
CA ALA A 338 8.58 17.43 10.27
C ALA A 338 9.36 16.38 9.48
N THR A 339 9.04 15.10 9.68
CA THR A 339 9.60 14.00 8.92
C THR A 339 9.22 14.05 7.44
N ASP A 340 7.93 14.28 7.13
CA ASP A 340 7.46 14.43 5.74
C ASP A 340 8.21 15.57 5.03
N THR A 341 8.36 16.72 5.72
CA THR A 341 9.15 17.85 5.21
C THR A 341 10.60 17.47 4.93
N ALA A 342 11.23 16.67 5.79
CA ALA A 342 12.60 16.20 5.60
C ALA A 342 12.73 15.29 4.36
N VAL A 343 11.82 14.33 4.20
CA VAL A 343 11.76 13.44 3.03
C VAL A 343 11.58 14.24 1.75
N GLN A 344 10.60 15.16 1.72
CA GLN A 344 10.33 16.02 0.57
C GLN A 344 11.50 16.94 0.22
N ARG A 345 12.23 17.42 1.23
CA ARG A 345 13.46 18.19 1.03
C ARG A 345 14.53 17.35 0.33
N VAL A 346 14.77 16.12 0.80
CA VAL A 346 15.77 15.22 0.21
C VAL A 346 15.40 14.86 -1.24
N LEU A 347 14.12 14.59 -1.51
CA LEU A 347 13.64 14.33 -2.88
C LEU A 347 13.94 15.50 -3.82
N ARG A 348 13.65 16.73 -3.40
CA ARG A 348 13.90 17.93 -4.21
C ARG A 348 15.39 18.22 -4.40
N GLU A 349 16.19 18.11 -3.34
CA GLU A 349 17.60 18.51 -3.38
C GLU A 349 18.52 17.44 -3.99
N GLN A 350 18.24 16.15 -3.75
CA GLN A 350 19.18 15.07 -4.08
C GLN A 350 18.78 14.26 -5.33
N PHE A 351 17.50 14.29 -5.74
CA PHE A 351 16.98 13.45 -6.82
C PHE A 351 16.55 14.23 -8.08
N SER A 352 17.00 15.47 -8.25
CA SER A 352 16.73 16.30 -9.45
C SER A 352 17.23 15.70 -10.78
N HIS A 353 18.09 14.69 -10.72
CA HIS A 353 18.63 13.97 -11.87
C HIS A 353 17.77 12.77 -12.30
N ALA A 354 16.82 12.33 -11.47
CA ALA A 354 16.04 11.11 -11.64
C ALA A 354 14.58 11.44 -11.97
N THR A 355 13.91 10.56 -12.71
CA THR A 355 12.45 10.57 -12.83
C THR A 355 11.85 9.98 -11.55
N ILE A 356 10.93 10.69 -10.91
CA ILE A 356 10.36 10.30 -9.62
C ILE A 356 8.88 9.99 -9.78
N LEU A 357 8.47 8.78 -9.41
CA LEU A 357 7.07 8.36 -9.34
C LEU A 357 6.69 8.16 -7.86
N VAL A 358 5.73 8.93 -7.36
CA VAL A 358 5.26 8.81 -5.97
C VAL A 358 3.80 8.38 -5.98
N VAL A 359 3.51 7.21 -5.40
CA VAL A 359 2.14 6.84 -5.06
C VAL A 359 1.75 7.60 -3.79
N ALA A 360 0.80 8.53 -3.92
CA ALA A 360 0.44 9.44 -2.83
C ALA A 360 -0.95 9.15 -2.28
N HIS A 361 -1.04 9.17 -0.95
CA HIS A 361 -2.28 9.09 -0.18
C HIS A 361 -2.69 10.46 0.41
N ARG A 362 -1.73 11.38 0.57
CA ARG A 362 -1.98 12.79 0.90
C ARG A 362 -1.74 13.63 -0.35
N LEU A 363 -2.72 14.38 -0.82
CA LEU A 363 -2.56 15.22 -2.01
C LEU A 363 -1.50 16.32 -1.83
N LEU A 364 -1.31 16.80 -0.59
CA LEU A 364 -0.35 17.84 -0.27
C LEU A 364 1.09 17.46 -0.66
N THR A 365 1.45 16.18 -0.58
CA THR A 365 2.82 15.70 -0.79
C THR A 365 3.22 15.60 -2.25
N VAL A 366 2.24 15.69 -3.16
CA VAL A 366 2.43 15.70 -4.62
C VAL A 366 1.89 16.99 -5.26
N ALA A 367 1.41 17.94 -4.46
CA ALA A 367 0.77 19.14 -4.96
C ALA A 367 1.72 20.06 -5.75
N ASP A 368 3.02 20.03 -5.45
CA ASP A 368 4.08 20.79 -6.12
C ASP A 368 4.83 19.97 -7.18
N PHE A 369 4.28 18.82 -7.60
CA PHE A 369 4.89 17.96 -8.60
C PHE A 369 4.62 18.47 -10.01
N ASP A 370 5.47 18.04 -10.94
CA ASP A 370 5.43 18.48 -12.34
C ASP A 370 4.22 17.90 -13.09
N SER A 371 3.72 16.73 -12.64
CA SER A 371 2.48 16.13 -13.16
C SER A 371 1.81 15.25 -12.10
N ILE A 372 0.50 15.11 -12.22
CA ILE A 372 -0.32 14.14 -11.48
C ILE A 372 -0.90 13.15 -12.48
N LEU A 373 -0.84 11.87 -12.13
CA LEU A 373 -1.47 10.76 -12.83
C LEU A 373 -2.60 10.24 -11.94
N VAL A 374 -3.85 10.45 -12.37
CA VAL A 374 -5.05 10.04 -11.64
C VAL A 374 -5.50 8.67 -12.13
N MET A 375 -5.42 7.67 -11.26
CA MET A 375 -5.88 6.30 -11.49
C MET A 375 -7.35 6.13 -11.08
N ARG A 376 -8.14 5.51 -11.95
CA ARG A 376 -9.52 5.08 -11.66
C ARG A 376 -9.81 3.76 -12.37
N ASP A 377 -10.32 2.78 -11.62
CA ASP A 377 -10.78 1.50 -12.17
C ASP A 377 -9.73 0.81 -13.08
N GLY A 378 -8.46 0.86 -12.67
CA GLY A 378 -7.34 0.26 -13.41
C GLY A 378 -6.80 1.07 -14.59
N ASN A 379 -7.39 2.24 -14.88
CA ASN A 379 -7.02 3.10 -16.01
C ASN A 379 -6.52 4.47 -15.55
N VAL A 380 -5.72 5.13 -16.40
CA VAL A 380 -5.36 6.54 -16.21
C VAL A 380 -6.53 7.40 -16.69
N ALA A 381 -7.19 8.08 -15.75
CA ALA A 381 -8.34 8.93 -16.06
C ALA A 381 -7.91 10.36 -16.42
N GLU A 382 -6.89 10.88 -15.75
CA GLU A 382 -6.34 12.21 -15.99
C GLU A 382 -4.82 12.18 -15.82
N ILE A 383 -4.11 12.93 -16.66
CA ILE A 383 -2.69 13.18 -16.49
C ILE A 383 -2.36 14.62 -16.86
N GLY A 384 -1.50 15.26 -16.07
CA GLY A 384 -0.97 16.58 -16.37
C GLY A 384 -0.60 17.40 -15.12
N PRO A 385 -0.15 18.65 -15.32
CA PRO A 385 0.25 19.52 -14.22
C PRO A 385 -0.92 19.74 -13.23
N PRO A 386 -0.68 19.73 -11.91
CA PRO A 386 -1.73 19.87 -10.89
C PRO A 386 -2.66 21.06 -11.16
N ARG A 387 -2.11 22.25 -11.45
CA ARG A 387 -2.90 23.47 -11.75
C ARG A 387 -3.84 23.29 -12.94
N ALA A 388 -3.38 22.60 -13.99
CA ALA A 388 -4.16 22.38 -15.20
C ALA A 388 -5.31 21.39 -14.93
N LEU A 389 -5.07 20.34 -14.14
CA LEU A 389 -6.10 19.38 -13.77
C LEU A 389 -7.16 20.01 -12.84
N THR A 390 -6.73 20.81 -11.87
CA THR A 390 -7.62 21.58 -10.98
C THR A 390 -8.52 22.52 -11.78
N ALA A 391 -7.99 23.20 -12.81
CA ALA A 391 -8.77 24.11 -13.66
C ALA A 391 -9.83 23.39 -14.51
N LYS A 392 -9.59 22.13 -14.91
CA LYS A 392 -10.55 21.30 -15.65
C LYS A 392 -11.77 20.89 -14.84
N ARG A 393 -11.72 21.01 -13.50
CA ARG A 393 -12.79 20.57 -12.58
C ARG A 393 -13.20 19.10 -12.78
N GLY A 394 -12.22 18.24 -13.04
CA GLY A 394 -12.40 16.79 -13.19
C GLY A 394 -12.21 16.00 -11.88
N LEU A 395 -11.83 14.74 -12.00
CA LEU A 395 -11.58 13.84 -10.87
C LEU A 395 -10.52 14.36 -9.91
N PHE A 396 -9.42 14.93 -10.43
CA PHE A 396 -8.39 15.49 -9.55
C PHE A 396 -8.94 16.65 -8.72
N TRP A 397 -9.74 17.53 -9.33
CA TRP A 397 -10.40 18.63 -8.64
C TRP A 397 -11.31 18.12 -7.52
N ASP A 398 -12.13 17.10 -7.79
CA ASP A 398 -13.00 16.50 -6.78
C ASP A 398 -12.21 15.93 -5.61
N MET A 399 -11.08 15.28 -5.87
CA MET A 399 -10.18 14.79 -4.81
C MET A 399 -9.62 15.95 -3.96
N VAL A 400 -9.24 17.07 -4.59
CA VAL A 400 -8.75 18.26 -3.89
C VAL A 400 -9.86 18.90 -3.03
N GLN A 401 -11.09 18.96 -3.53
CA GLN A 401 -12.22 19.51 -2.76
C GLN A 401 -12.62 18.62 -1.57
N GLN A 402 -12.47 17.31 -1.70
CA GLN A 402 -12.81 16.33 -0.66
C GLN A 402 -11.73 16.19 0.42
N THR A 403 -10.53 16.78 0.22
CA THR A 403 -9.48 16.72 1.23
C THR A 403 -9.69 17.77 2.33
N GLY A 404 -9.43 17.39 3.59
CA GLY A 404 -9.45 18.33 4.72
C GLY A 404 -8.38 19.43 4.63
N ASP A 405 -7.36 19.26 3.78
CA ASP A 405 -6.25 20.20 3.58
C ASP A 405 -6.39 21.03 2.26
N CYS A 406 -7.61 21.19 1.71
CA CYS A 406 -7.84 21.80 0.39
C CYS A 406 -7.07 23.12 0.18
N GLU A 407 -7.13 24.05 1.13
CA GLU A 407 -6.42 25.35 1.02
C GLU A 407 -4.89 25.18 0.92
N ARG A 408 -4.32 24.29 1.73
CA ARG A 408 -2.86 24.01 1.73
C ARG A 408 -2.43 23.35 0.43
N VAL A 409 -3.22 22.41 -0.07
CA VAL A 409 -2.98 21.73 -1.34
C VAL A 409 -2.98 22.75 -2.49
N MET A 410 -4.00 23.61 -2.53
CA MET A 410 -4.11 24.68 -3.54
C MET A 410 -2.97 25.71 -3.42
N GLN A 411 -2.49 26.00 -2.21
CA GLN A 411 -1.35 26.89 -1.99
C GLN A 411 -0.03 26.23 -2.41
N ALA A 412 0.17 24.95 -2.14
CA ALA A 412 1.36 24.20 -2.54
C ALA A 412 1.49 24.14 -4.06
N MET A 413 0.38 23.98 -4.79
CA MET A 413 0.36 24.05 -6.26
C MET A 413 0.84 25.39 -6.80
N ARG A 414 0.74 26.49 -6.03
CA ARG A 414 1.07 27.87 -6.47
C ARG A 414 2.54 28.26 -6.31
N LYS A 415 3.36 27.42 -5.66
CA LYS A 415 4.78 27.69 -5.51
C LYS A 415 5.50 27.25 -6.79
N ASP A 416 6.00 28.23 -7.54
CA ASP A 416 6.96 28.05 -8.63
C ASP A 416 8.39 28.04 -8.08
#